data_AF-A0ABD5T4K2-F1
#
_entry.id   AF-A0ABD5T4K2-F1
#
_cell.length_a   1.000
_cell.length_b   1.000
_cell.length_c   1.000
_cell.angle_alpha   90.00
_cell.angle_beta   90.00
_cell.angle_gamma   90.00
#
_symmetry.space_group_name_H-M   'P 1'
#
loop_
_entity.id
_entity.type
_entity.pdbx_description
1 polymer ?
#
loop_
_entity_poly.entity_id
_entity_poly.type
_entity_poly.pdbx_seq_one_letter_code
_entity_poly.pdbx_strand_id
1 'polypeptide(L)' 'MTSALFVVSEEGYWAEECIEPLSTLESEGVDVTVATPSGSQPVVDERSLEP' A
#
# COMPACT_ATOMS: atom_id res chain seq x y z
N MET A 1 -4.20 -15.46 13.75
CA MET A 1 -4.46 -14.17 13.09
C MET A 1 -3.55 -14.13 11.88
N THR A 2 -4.11 -13.88 10.70
CA THR A 2 -3.32 -13.79 9.46
C THR A 2 -2.69 -12.40 9.40
N SER A 3 -1.41 -12.34 9.05
CA SER A 3 -0.66 -11.08 8.91
C SER A 3 -0.09 -10.94 7.51
N ALA A 4 -0.04 -9.71 6.99
CA ALA A 4 0.56 -9.38 5.71
C ALA A 4 1.56 -8.22 5.83
N LEU A 5 2.68 -8.33 5.13
CA LEU A 5 3.63 -7.23 4.93
C LEU A 5 3.44 -6.67 3.52
N PHE A 6 3.00 -5.42 3.44
CA PHE A 6 2.84 -4.68 2.20
C PHE A 6 4.06 -3.78 2.00
N VAL A 7 4.94 -4.15 1.06
CA VAL A 7 6.14 -3.35 0.75
C VAL A 7 5.84 -2.47 -0.46
N VAL A 8 5.88 -1.16 -0.28
CA VAL A 8 5.64 -0.17 -1.34
C VAL A 8 6.90 0.64 -1.62
N SER A 9 7.01 1.17 -2.83
CA SER A 9 8.08 2.10 -3.18
C SER A 9 7.89 3.43 -2.44
N GLU A 10 8.99 3.98 -1.93
CA GLU A 10 9.00 5.32 -1.34
C GLU A 10 9.12 6.45 -2.38
N GLU A 11 9.47 6.12 -3.61
CA GLU A 11 9.69 7.06 -4.72
C GLU A 11 8.45 7.22 -5.61
N GLY A 12 7.35 6.54 -5.27
CA GLY A 12 6.11 6.53 -6.07
C GLY A 12 5.41 5.18 -6.00
N TYR A 13 4.16 5.14 -5.53
CA TYR A 13 3.26 3.99 -5.66
C TYR A 13 2.01 4.34 -6.48
N TRP A 14 1.48 3.36 -7.20
CA TRP A 14 0.23 3.51 -7.96
C TRP A 14 -0.97 3.37 -7.02
N ALA A 15 -1.84 4.39 -6.97
CA ALA A 15 -2.90 4.49 -5.96
C ALA A 15 -3.85 3.28 -5.95
N GLU A 16 -4.44 2.93 -7.10
CA GLU A 16 -5.40 1.82 -7.22
C GLU A 16 -4.76 0.48 -6.82
N GLU A 17 -3.56 0.19 -7.34
CA GLU A 17 -2.85 -1.06 -7.08
C GLU A 17 -2.42 -1.21 -5.60
N CYS A 18 -2.36 -0.12 -4.85
CA CYS A 18 -2.08 -0.16 -3.43
C CYS A 18 -3.36 -0.18 -2.58
N ILE A 19 -4.35 0.67 -2.88
CA ILE A 19 -5.53 0.88 -2.04
C ILE A 19 -6.50 -0.30 -2.14
N GLU A 20 -6.75 -0.83 -3.35
CA GLU A 20 -7.74 -1.90 -3.54
C GLU A 20 -7.33 -3.20 -2.81
N PRO A 21 -6.07 -3.69 -2.92
CA PRO A 21 -5.65 -4.88 -2.18
C PRO A 21 -5.60 -4.63 -0.68
N LEU A 22 -5.15 -3.45 -0.23
CA LEU A 22 -5.06 -3.12 1.19
C LEU A 22 -6.46 -3.09 1.84
N SER A 23 -7.42 -2.43 1.19
CA SER A 23 -8.81 -2.36 1.67
C SER A 23 -9.47 -3.75 1.70
N THR A 24 -9.18 -4.58 0.71
CA THR A 24 -9.66 -5.97 0.67
C THR A 24 -9.11 -6.77 1.87
N LEU A 25 -7.81 -6.70 2.12
CA LEU A 25 -7.17 -7.39 3.25
C LEU A 25 -7.71 -6.91 4.61
N GLU A 26 -7.89 -5.60 4.78
CA GLU A 26 -8.48 -5.01 5.99
C GLU A 26 -9.93 -5.50 6.20
N SER A 27 -10.74 -5.58 5.14
CA SER A 27 -12.13 -6.06 5.23
C SER A 27 -12.24 -7.53 5.63
N GLU A 28 -11.24 -8.35 5.31
CA GLU A 28 -11.13 -9.76 5.68
C GLU A 28 -10.47 -9.95 7.06
N GLY A 29 -10.12 -8.87 7.76
CA GLY A 29 -9.53 -8.90 9.10
C GLY A 29 -8.07 -9.35 9.13
N VAL A 30 -7.32 -9.12 8.05
CA VAL A 30 -5.87 -9.36 8.00
C VAL A 30 -5.14 -8.22 8.71
N ASP A 31 -4.16 -8.56 9.55
CA ASP A 31 -3.27 -7.58 10.19
C ASP A 31 -2.19 -7.13 9.19
N VAL A 32 -2.32 -5.93 8.63
CA VAL A 32 -1.46 -5.42 7.57
C VAL A 32 -0.45 -4.43 8.14
N THR A 33 0.83 -4.67 7.85
CA THR A 33 1.92 -3.69 8.07
C THR A 33 2.39 -3.16 6.72
N VAL A 34 2.41 -1.83 6.57
CA VAL A 34 2.97 -1.18 5.39
C VAL A 34 4.41 -0.74 5.68
N ALA A 35 5.32 -1.02 4.75
CA ALA A 35 6.72 -0.65 4.86
C ALA A 35 7.28 -0.15 3.52
N THR A 36 8.32 0.66 3.61
CA THR A 36 9.17 1.09 2.48
C THR A 36 10.60 0.62 2.71
N PRO A 37 11.45 0.53 1.67
CA PRO A 37 12.83 0.08 1.81
C PRO A 37 13.66 0.87 2.84
N SER A 38 13.50 2.20 2.93
CA SER A 38 14.22 3.01 3.92
C SER A 38 13.42 3.28 5.20
N GLY A 39 12.13 2.95 5.23
CA GLY A 39 11.21 3.36 6.30
C GLY A 39 10.67 4.79 6.15
N SER A 40 11.03 5.50 5.08
CA SER A 40 10.47 6.81 4.76
C SER A 40 9.00 6.70 4.35
N GLN A 41 8.25 7.79 4.51
CA GLN A 41 6.85 7.83 4.11
C GLN A 41 6.71 7.63 2.59
N PRO A 42 5.87 6.69 2.12
CA PRO A 42 5.66 6.50 0.69
C PRO A 42 4.91 7.68 0.07
N VAL A 43 5.22 7.98 -1.19
CA VAL A 43 4.55 9.03 -1.97
C VAL A 43 3.74 8.40 -3.09
N VAL A 44 2.53 8.93 -3.33
CA VAL A 44 1.68 8.50 -4.44
C VAL A 44 2.22 9.05 -5.76
N ASP A 45 2.18 8.26 -6.83
CA ASP A 45 2.38 8.79 -8.19
C ASP A 45 1.14 9.58 -8.61
N GLU A 46 1.27 10.89 -8.84
CA GLU A 46 0.13 11.77 -9.17
C GLU A 46 -0.62 11.31 -10.42
N ARG A 47 0.04 10.64 -11.38
CA ARG A 47 -0.62 10.10 -12.59
C ARG A 47 -1.61 8.99 -12.27
N SER A 48 -1.40 8.29 -11.15
CA SER A 48 -2.31 7.22 -10.71
C SER A 48 -3.63 7.74 -10.12
N LEU A 49 -3.74 9.06 -9.93
CA LEU A 49 -4.98 9.73 -9.50
C LEU A 49 -5.82 10.21 -10.68
N GLU A 50 -5.27 10.13 -11.90
CA GLU A 50 -5.97 10.45 -13.13
C GLU A 50 -6.79 9.22 -13.59
N PRO A 51 -8.03 9.41 -14.11
CA PRO A 51 -8.88 8.32 -14.58
C PRO A 51 -8.41 7.65 -15.87
#